data_AF-A0A3D2S902-F1
#
_entry.id   AF-A0A3D2S902-F1
#
_cell.length_a   1.000
_cell.length_b   1.000
_cell.length_c   1.000
_cell.angle_alpha   90.00
_cell.angle_beta   90.00
_cell.angle_gamma   90.00
#
_symmetry.space_group_name_H-M   'P 1'
#
loop_
_entity.id
_entity.type
_entity.pdbx_description
1 polymer ?
#
loop_
_entity_poly.entity_id
_entity_poly.type
_entity_poly.pdbx_seq_one_letter_code
_entity_poly.pdbx_strand_id
1 'polypeptide(L)' 'TGISSSNFLVEIYNRWGQKIFASSDLSFKWDGKYEGIDQEIGVYVYIIYYDINGSSIVKSGTITLVR' A
#
# COMPACT_ATOMS: atom_id res chain seq x y z
N THR A 1 -30.80 -0.64 4.46
CA THR A 1 -30.02 -1.71 3.80
C THR A 1 -28.56 -1.35 3.94
N GLY A 2 -27.77 -2.21 4.60
CA GLY A 2 -26.44 -1.86 5.11
C GLY A 2 -25.47 -1.45 4.01
N ILE A 3 -24.71 -0.40 4.29
CA ILE A 3 -23.66 0.13 3.42
C ILE A 3 -22.65 -0.99 3.18
N SER A 4 -22.45 -1.36 1.91
CA SER A 4 -21.32 -2.20 1.53
C SER A 4 -20.08 -1.31 1.64
N SER A 5 -19.47 -1.30 2.83
CA SER A 5 -18.14 -0.72 3.02
C SER A 5 -17.19 -1.57 2.20
N SER A 6 -16.87 -1.13 0.98
CA SER A 6 -15.82 -1.75 0.17
C SER A 6 -14.54 -1.71 0.98
N ASN A 7 -14.07 -2.87 1.47
CA ASN A 7 -12.81 -2.92 2.18
C ASN A 7 -11.70 -2.67 1.15
N PHE A 8 -10.85 -1.68 1.42
CA PHE A 8 -9.65 -1.38 0.67
C PHE A 8 -8.53 -1.08 1.66
N LEU A 9 -7.36 -1.68 1.44
CA LEU A 9 -6.15 -1.43 2.19
C LEU A 9 -4.96 -1.60 1.26
N VAL A 10 -4.06 -0.63 1.25
CA VAL A 10 -2.72 -0.76 0.68
C VAL A 10 -1.67 -0.72 1.78
N GLU A 11 -0.64 -1.51 1.63
CA GLU A 11 0.54 -1.55 2.49
C GLU A 11 1.81 -1.51 1.62
N ILE A 12 2.84 -0.79 2.07
CA ILE A 12 4.16 -0.76 1.42
C ILE A 12 5.23 -1.14 2.42
N TYR A 13 6.18 -1.96 1.96
CA TYR A 13 7.26 -2.52 2.75
C TYR A 13 8.61 -2.16 2.15
N ASN A 14 9.58 -1.90 3.02
CA ASN A 14 10.97 -1.74 2.63
C ASN A 14 11.66 -3.09 2.40
N ARG A 15 12.93 -3.07 1.97
CA ARG A 15 13.72 -4.27 1.66
C ARG A 15 13.92 -5.24 2.83
N TRP A 16 13.66 -4.81 4.06
CA TRP A 16 13.77 -5.63 5.27
C TRP A 16 12.43 -6.25 5.68
N GLY A 17 11.37 -6.06 4.89
CA GLY A 17 10.03 -6.55 5.22
C GLY A 17 9.33 -5.72 6.30
N GLN A 18 9.85 -4.55 6.66
CA GLN A 18 9.16 -3.63 7.56
C GLN A 18 8.14 -2.82 6.77
N LYS A 19 6.90 -2.77 7.29
CA LYS A 19 5.84 -1.91 6.76
C LYS A 19 6.17 -0.45 7.04
N ILE A 20 6.21 0.35 5.99
CA ILE A 20 6.56 1.78 6.06
C ILE A 20 5.41 2.68 5.61
N PHE A 21 4.35 2.13 5.05
CA PHE A 21 3.16 2.89 4.68
C PHE A 21 1.93 1.98 4.72
N ALA A 22 0.79 2.54 5.10
CA ALA A 22 -0.51 1.93 4.93
C ALA A 22 -1.59 2.99 4.70
N SER A 23 -2.59 2.68 3.87
CA SER A 23 -3.74 3.55 3.66
C SER A 23 -4.97 2.75 3.26
N SER A 24 -6.15 3.20 3.71
CA SER A 24 -7.45 2.72 3.24
C SER A 24 -8.14 3.70 2.28
N ASP A 25 -7.44 4.77 1.88
CA ASP A 25 -7.92 5.75 0.89
C ASP A 25 -7.49 5.32 -0.51
N LEU A 26 -8.42 5.27 -1.46
CA LEU A 26 -8.14 4.96 -2.87
C LEU A 26 -7.28 6.04 -3.56
N SER A 27 -7.28 7.27 -3.03
CA SER A 27 -6.46 8.38 -3.51
C SER A 27 -5.08 8.45 -2.85
N PHE A 28 -4.67 7.40 -2.14
CA PHE A 28 -3.39 7.38 -1.43
C PHE A 28 -2.21 7.70 -2.35
N LYS A 29 -1.20 8.30 -1.74
CA LYS A 29 0.10 8.53 -2.35
C LYS A 29 1.17 8.28 -1.30
N TRP A 30 2.15 7.46 -1.65
CA TRP A 30 3.39 7.38 -0.90
C TRP A 30 4.42 8.29 -1.57
N ASP A 31 5.00 9.20 -0.79
CA ASP A 31 5.93 10.24 -1.24
C ASP A 31 7.40 9.84 -1.10
N GLY A 32 7.67 8.58 -0.73
CA GLY A 32 9.02 8.09 -0.49
C GLY A 32 9.54 8.37 0.92
N LYS A 33 8.70 8.84 1.85
CA LYS A 33 9.08 9.08 3.25
C LYS A 33 8.49 8.04 4.19
N TYR A 34 9.18 7.82 5.30
CA TYR A 34 8.68 7.07 6.44
C TYR A 34 9.05 7.84 7.71
N GLU A 35 8.06 8.13 8.56
CA GLU A 35 8.23 8.95 9.77
C GLU A 35 8.92 10.30 9.52
N GLY A 36 8.63 10.91 8.36
CA GLY A 36 9.22 12.18 7.94
C GLY A 36 10.65 12.07 7.37
N ILE A 37 11.25 10.87 7.41
CA ILE A 37 12.60 10.59 6.92
C ILE A 37 12.54 10.04 5.50
N ASP A 38 13.32 10.64 4.61
CA ASP A 38 13.50 10.18 3.24
C ASP A 38 14.01 8.74 3.20
N GLN A 39 13.33 7.88 2.46
CA GLN A 39 13.75 6.50 2.27
C GLN A 39 14.80 6.39 1.15
N GLU A 40 15.58 5.30 1.17
CA GLU A 40 16.62 5.03 0.18
C GLU A 40 16.05 4.80 -1.22
N ILE A 41 16.81 5.16 -2.26
CA ILE A 41 16.51 4.72 -3.64
C ILE A 41 16.59 3.18 -3.67
N GLY A 42 15.56 2.53 -4.20
CA GLY A 42 15.50 1.09 -4.18
C GLY A 42 14.12 0.52 -4.50
N VAL A 43 14.00 -0.80 -4.35
CA VAL A 43 12.77 -1.54 -4.60
C VAL A 43 12.01 -1.73 -3.30
N TYR A 44 10.73 -1.40 -3.35
CA TYR A 44 9.75 -1.54 -2.27
C TYR A 44 8.67 -2.51 -2.72
N VAL A 45 8.08 -3.24 -1.78
CA VAL A 45 6.98 -4.17 -2.05
C VAL A 45 5.68 -3.51 -1.66
N TYR A 46 4.65 -3.60 -2.50
CA TYR A 46 3.30 -3.22 -2.12
C TYR A 46 2.38 -4.43 -2.08
N ILE A 47 1.39 -4.36 -1.20
CA ILE A 47 0.27 -5.31 -1.12
C ILE A 47 -1.02 -4.50 -1.03
N ILE A 48 -2.01 -4.84 -1.86
CA ILE A 48 -3.33 -4.22 -1.90
C ILE A 48 -4.36 -5.31 -1.64
N TYR A 49 -5.19 -5.08 -0.64
CA TYR A 49 -6.36 -5.87 -0.27
C TYR A 49 -7.59 -5.10 -0.67
N TYR A 50 -8.51 -5.72 -1.41
CA TYR A 50 -9.76 -5.07 -1.77
C TYR A 50 -10.89 -6.06 -2.05
N ASP A 51 -12.12 -5.65 -1.74
CA ASP A 51 -13.32 -6.44 -2.02
C ASP A 51 -14.00 -5.97 -3.32
N ILE A 52 -14.29 -6.91 -4.23
CA ILE A 52 -15.14 -6.68 -5.40
C ILE A 52 -16.25 -7.71 -5.42
N ASN A 53 -17.51 -7.27 -5.45
CA ASN A 53 -18.70 -8.13 -5.54
C ASN A 53 -18.72 -9.25 -4.49
N GLY A 54 -18.29 -8.95 -3.26
CA GLY A 54 -18.22 -9.93 -2.15
C GLY A 54 -17.03 -10.88 -2.21
N SER A 55 -16.11 -10.70 -3.16
CA SER A 55 -14.85 -11.46 -3.24
C SER A 55 -13.68 -10.60 -2.76
N SER A 56 -12.97 -11.07 -1.74
CA SER A 56 -11.73 -10.43 -1.28
C SER A 56 -10.56 -10.83 -2.19
N ILE A 57 -9.87 -9.82 -2.70
CA ILE A 57 -8.76 -9.98 -3.64
C ILE A 57 -7.50 -9.38 -3.00
N VAL A 58 -6.38 -10.08 -3.20
CA VAL A 58 -5.04 -9.59 -2.84
C VAL A 58 -4.23 -9.41 -4.12
N LYS A 59 -3.63 -8.23 -4.29
CA LYS A 59 -2.65 -7.95 -5.34
C LYS A 59 -1.36 -7.48 -4.71
N SER A 60 -0.23 -7.96 -5.20
CA SER A 60 1.08 -7.53 -4.76
C SER A 60 1.98 -7.23 -5.95
N GLY A 61 3.04 -6.48 -5.69
CA GLY A 61 4.05 -6.14 -6.68
C GLY A 61 5.16 -5.31 -6.07
N THR A 62 5.96 -4.69 -6.93
CA THR A 62 7.07 -3.84 -6.51
C THR A 62 6.94 -2.43 -7.07
N ILE A 63 7.49 -1.47 -6.33
CA ILE A 63 7.66 -0.08 -6.74
C ILE A 63 9.14 0.24 -6.62
N THR A 64 9.74 0.81 -7.67
CA THR A 64 11.10 1.34 -7.60
C THR A 64 11.04 2.82 -7.25
N LEU A 65 11.58 3.20 -6.10
CA LEU A 65 11.78 4.59 -5.73
C LEU A 65 13.03 5.11 -6.46
N VAL A 66 12.85 6.15 -7.26
CA VAL A 66 13.89 6.87 -8.02
C VAL A 66 13.93 8.35 -7.62
N ARG A 67 15.02 9.06 -7.94
CA ARG A 67 15.16 10.51 -7.77
C ARG A 67 15.68 11.17 -9.03
#